data_AF-A0A553DTX2-F1
#
_entry.id   AF-A0A553DTX2-F1
#
_cell.length_a   1.000
_cell.length_b   1.000
_cell.length_c   1.000
_cell.angle_alpha   90.00
_cell.angle_beta   90.00
_cell.angle_gamma   90.00
#
_symmetry.space_group_name_H-M   'P 1'
#
loop_
_entity.id
_entity.type
_entity.pdbx_description
1 polymer ?
#
loop_
_entity_poly.entity_id
_entity_poly.type
_entity_poly.pdbx_seq_one_letter_code
_entity_poly.pdbx_strand_id
1 'polypeptide(L)'
;MKYLLRIVLLICVSCGNKEDVLLPKSNTTIVKEVVDLSPIYIFFRVKGKDTLAEVNRKNSIITTNWILNIDKRLPLRLVIPEVMKLQQKKREEKEHRNELALNYYSYADSIGKNLAFIPFTEVYYKMEKPKFDVKIYFDKENKIWVRGLMIKNDELENFITEFIDIKSENYFFCFSRDLSYGEYIQDKILIKKLVVKKKGIWINHNKEFVY
;
A
#
# COMPACT_ATOMS: atom_id res chain seq x y z
N MET A 1 57.52 35.94 -7.64
CA MET A 1 57.14 34.73 -8.41
C MET A 1 55.76 34.29 -7.93
N LYS A 2 54.81 34.26 -8.87
CA LYS A 2 53.37 34.12 -8.65
C LYS A 2 53.03 32.62 -8.56
N TYR A 3 52.96 32.07 -7.35
CA TYR A 3 52.52 30.69 -7.17
C TYR A 3 51.00 30.61 -7.34
N LEU A 4 50.61 30.15 -8.52
CA LEU A 4 49.28 29.78 -8.93
C LEU A 4 48.74 28.66 -8.01
N LEU A 5 48.07 29.05 -6.93
CA LEU A 5 47.22 28.15 -6.16
C LEU A 5 45.93 27.90 -6.98
N ARG A 6 46.03 27.06 -8.02
CA ARG A 6 44.87 26.54 -8.76
C ARG A 6 44.16 25.53 -7.87
N ILE A 7 43.31 26.02 -6.97
CA ILE A 7 42.30 25.19 -6.32
C ILE A 7 41.27 24.82 -7.39
N VAL A 8 41.34 23.57 -7.85
CA VAL A 8 40.28 22.97 -8.65
C VAL A 8 39.10 22.76 -7.70
N LEU A 9 38.14 23.67 -7.76
CA LEU A 9 36.84 23.52 -7.11
C LEU A 9 36.08 22.44 -7.87
N LEU A 10 36.19 21.19 -7.41
CA LEU A 10 35.37 20.08 -7.90
C LEU A 10 33.96 20.29 -7.37
N ILE A 11 33.16 21.08 -8.11
CA ILE A 11 31.73 21.22 -7.83
C ILE A 11 31.10 19.88 -8.21
N CYS A 12 30.89 19.01 -7.22
CA CYS A 12 30.02 17.85 -7.35
C CYS A 12 28.58 18.36 -7.51
N VAL A 13 28.21 18.79 -8.71
CA VAL A 13 26.81 19.03 -9.07
C VAL A 13 26.14 17.66 -9.17
N SER A 14 25.73 17.12 -8.02
CA SER A 14 24.76 16.04 -8.01
C SER A 14 23.42 16.64 -8.41
N CYS A 15 23.23 16.83 -9.71
CA CYS A 15 21.91 16.97 -10.31
C CYS A 15 21.28 15.57 -10.36
N GLY A 16 21.08 14.97 -9.18
CA GLY A 16 20.13 13.88 -9.05
C GLY A 16 18.77 14.49 -9.32
N ASN A 17 18.10 14.06 -10.38
CA ASN A 17 16.69 14.39 -10.59
C ASN A 17 15.98 14.13 -9.26
N LYS A 18 15.46 15.18 -8.62
CA LYS A 18 14.69 15.02 -7.39
C LYS A 18 13.40 14.34 -7.78
N GLU A 19 13.37 13.04 -7.56
CA GLU A 19 12.20 12.23 -7.84
C GLU A 19 11.33 12.27 -6.60
N ASP A 20 10.29 13.10 -6.65
CA ASP A 20 9.35 13.24 -5.55
C ASP A 20 8.25 12.19 -5.64
N VAL A 21 8.06 11.43 -4.57
CA VAL A 21 6.91 10.53 -4.39
C VAL A 21 5.80 11.28 -3.67
N LEU A 22 4.63 11.40 -4.31
CA LEU A 22 3.46 11.97 -3.66
C LEU A 22 2.77 10.92 -2.79
N LEU A 23 3.05 10.93 -1.48
CA LEU A 23 2.44 9.99 -0.55
C LEU A 23 0.92 10.21 -0.39
N PRO A 24 0.14 9.13 -0.16
CA PRO A 24 -1.23 9.24 0.33
C PRO A 24 -1.28 10.05 1.63
N LYS A 25 -2.41 10.69 1.91
CA LYS A 25 -2.62 11.48 3.12
C LYS A 25 -3.81 10.96 3.90
N SER A 26 -3.73 10.88 5.22
CA SER A 26 -4.88 10.59 6.07
C SER A 26 -4.79 11.41 7.35
N ASN A 27 -5.90 11.55 8.06
CA ASN A 27 -5.98 12.29 9.32
C ASN A 27 -5.77 11.39 10.56
N THR A 28 -5.38 10.13 10.35
CA THR A 28 -5.21 9.13 11.40
C THR A 28 -3.88 8.42 11.25
N THR A 29 -3.14 8.26 12.34
CA THR A 29 -1.97 7.38 12.41
C THR A 29 -2.38 5.96 12.84
N ILE A 30 -1.99 4.94 12.05
CA ILE A 30 -2.13 3.52 12.42
C ILE A 30 -0.89 3.04 13.16
N VAL A 31 0.29 3.17 12.55
CA VAL A 31 1.60 2.96 13.19
C VAL A 31 2.44 4.21 13.02
N LYS A 32 2.97 4.75 14.12
CA LYS A 32 3.71 6.01 14.12
C LYS A 32 5.20 5.82 13.78
N GLU A 33 5.80 4.76 14.31
CA GLU A 33 7.24 4.54 14.24
C GLU A 33 7.53 3.09 13.87
N VAL A 34 8.53 2.92 13.02
CA VAL A 34 9.14 1.64 12.65
C VAL A 34 10.64 1.84 12.75
N VAL A 35 11.35 0.89 13.35
CA VAL A 35 12.81 0.90 13.48
C VAL A 35 13.41 -0.16 12.56
N ASP A 36 14.73 -0.11 12.35
CA ASP A 36 15.45 -1.06 11.49
C ASP A 36 14.76 -1.25 10.13
N LEU A 37 14.78 -0.19 9.31
CA LEU A 37 13.96 -0.11 8.11
C LEU A 37 14.76 0.15 6.83
N SER A 38 14.21 -0.36 5.74
CA SER A 38 14.65 -0.16 4.37
C SER A 38 13.56 0.54 3.56
N PRO A 39 13.79 1.77 3.07
CA PRO A 39 12.82 2.47 2.24
C PRO A 39 12.90 1.97 0.79
N ILE A 40 11.75 1.61 0.23
CA ILE A 40 11.58 1.24 -1.18
C ILE A 40 10.63 2.24 -1.80
N TYR A 41 11.01 2.82 -2.95
CA TYR A 41 10.22 3.85 -3.62
C TYR A 41 9.60 3.31 -4.91
N ILE A 42 8.33 3.63 -5.14
CA ILE A 42 7.62 3.35 -6.39
C ILE A 42 7.11 4.68 -6.95
N PHE A 43 7.75 5.13 -8.02
CA PHE A 43 7.52 6.44 -8.63
C PHE A 43 6.44 6.38 -9.71
N PHE A 44 5.62 7.43 -9.76
CA PHE A 44 4.72 7.69 -10.87
C PHE A 44 5.49 8.32 -12.03
N ARG A 45 5.50 7.64 -13.19
CA ARG A 45 6.10 8.16 -14.42
C ARG A 45 5.10 8.17 -15.56
N VAL A 46 5.29 9.11 -16.47
CA VAL A 46 4.57 9.16 -17.74
C VAL A 46 5.58 9.05 -18.86
N LYS A 47 5.37 8.09 -19.77
CA LYS A 47 6.15 7.95 -21.00
C LYS A 47 5.17 7.97 -22.18
N GLY A 48 5.09 9.11 -22.86
CA GLY A 48 4.06 9.32 -23.88
C GLY A 48 2.67 9.32 -23.26
N LYS A 49 1.81 8.38 -23.68
CA LYS A 49 0.45 8.19 -23.13
C LYS A 49 0.39 7.14 -22.01
N ASP A 50 1.50 6.46 -21.73
CA ASP A 50 1.54 5.37 -20.77
C ASP A 50 1.97 5.88 -19.38
N THR A 51 1.27 5.38 -18.36
CA THR A 51 1.68 5.52 -16.95
C THR A 51 2.52 4.31 -16.54
N LEU A 52 3.64 4.53 -15.87
CA LEU A 52 4.56 3.50 -15.40
C LEU A 52 4.78 3.62 -13.89
N ALA A 53 4.86 2.48 -13.22
CA ALA A 53 5.31 2.36 -11.83
C ALA A 53 6.81 1.98 -11.82
N GLU A 54 7.68 2.95 -11.56
CA GLU A 54 9.13 2.73 -11.53
C GLU A 54 9.59 2.39 -10.11
N VAL A 55 10.14 1.19 -9.90
CA VAL A 55 10.54 0.71 -8.57
C VAL A 55 12.04 0.89 -8.35
N ASN A 56 12.42 1.65 -7.32
CA ASN A 56 13.81 1.71 -6.86
C ASN A 56 14.09 0.59 -5.85
N ARG A 57 14.75 -0.47 -6.34
CA ARG A 57 15.09 -1.66 -5.56
C ARG A 57 16.46 -1.59 -4.86
N LYS A 58 17.20 -0.49 -5.02
CA LYS A 58 18.60 -0.39 -4.55
C LYS A 58 18.74 -0.53 -3.02
N ASN A 59 17.68 -0.24 -2.27
CA ASN A 59 17.69 -0.21 -0.80
C ASN A 59 16.89 -1.37 -0.17
N SER A 60 16.63 -2.48 -0.87
CA SER A 60 15.80 -3.58 -0.35
C SER A 60 16.62 -4.57 0.53
N ILE A 61 16.93 -4.23 1.78
CA ILE A 61 17.67 -5.13 2.70
C ILE A 61 16.68 -6.12 3.33
N ILE A 62 16.81 -7.41 3.04
CA ILE A 62 15.79 -8.43 3.34
C ILE A 62 15.55 -8.62 4.84
N THR A 63 16.59 -8.49 5.68
CA THR A 63 16.53 -8.66 7.14
C THR A 63 15.79 -7.54 7.88
N THR A 64 15.51 -6.42 7.22
CA THR A 64 14.95 -5.20 7.84
C THR A 64 13.46 -5.03 7.53
N ASN A 65 12.77 -4.15 8.26
CA ASN A 65 11.42 -3.75 7.94
C ASN A 65 11.38 -3.01 6.59
N TRP A 66 10.46 -3.36 5.69
CA TRP A 66 10.35 -2.65 4.41
C TRP A 66 9.27 -1.58 4.47
N ILE A 67 9.64 -0.35 4.11
CA ILE A 67 8.71 0.76 3.97
C ILE A 67 8.52 1.06 2.49
N LEU A 68 7.36 0.72 1.94
CA LEU A 68 7.01 1.03 0.57
C LEU A 68 6.40 2.44 0.50
N ASN A 69 7.18 3.36 -0.06
CA ASN A 69 6.80 4.72 -0.41
C ASN A 69 6.31 4.74 -1.85
N ILE A 70 4.99 4.72 -2.03
CA ILE A 70 4.36 4.56 -3.35
C ILE A 70 3.59 5.83 -3.68
N ASP A 71 3.75 6.30 -4.91
CA ASP A 71 3.06 7.48 -5.38
C ASP A 71 1.54 7.23 -5.47
N LYS A 72 0.77 8.07 -4.79
CA LYS A 72 -0.70 7.97 -4.67
C LYS A 72 -1.44 7.97 -6.00
N ARG A 73 -0.84 8.50 -7.07
CA ARG A 73 -1.47 8.62 -8.40
C ARG A 73 -1.46 7.32 -9.19
N LEU A 74 -0.64 6.34 -8.78
CA LEU A 74 -0.54 5.08 -9.50
C LEU A 74 -1.82 4.24 -9.33
N PRO A 75 -2.37 3.65 -10.40
CA PRO A 75 -3.49 2.71 -10.29
C PRO A 75 -3.01 1.35 -9.76
N LEU A 76 -3.89 0.62 -9.06
CA LEU A 76 -3.55 -0.67 -8.44
C LEU A 76 -3.05 -1.73 -9.44
N ARG A 77 -3.52 -1.68 -10.70
CA ARG A 77 -3.04 -2.57 -11.77
C ARG A 77 -1.53 -2.46 -12.04
N LEU A 78 -0.89 -1.34 -11.69
CA LEU A 78 0.55 -1.14 -11.81
C LEU A 78 1.26 -1.39 -10.47
N VAL A 79 0.65 -0.97 -9.36
CA VAL A 79 1.26 -1.05 -8.02
C VAL A 79 1.32 -2.47 -7.50
N ILE A 80 0.18 -3.17 -7.49
CA ILE A 80 0.05 -4.46 -6.80
C ILE A 80 0.96 -5.54 -7.42
N PRO A 81 1.13 -5.63 -8.76
CA PRO A 81 2.11 -6.55 -9.32
C PRO A 81 3.55 -6.32 -8.84
N GLU A 82 3.98 -5.06 -8.67
CA GLU A 82 5.32 -4.76 -8.15
C GLU A 82 5.43 -5.08 -6.65
N VAL A 83 4.38 -4.80 -5.87
CA VAL A 83 4.31 -5.21 -4.46
C VAL A 83 4.42 -6.73 -4.32
N MET A 84 3.68 -7.49 -5.14
CA MET A 84 3.71 -8.95 -5.12
C MET A 84 5.12 -9.49 -5.42
N LYS A 85 5.82 -8.93 -6.42
CA LYS A 85 7.20 -9.30 -6.74
C LYS A 85 8.15 -9.05 -5.55
N LEU A 86 8.00 -7.91 -4.87
CA LEU A 86 8.79 -7.57 -3.69
C LEU A 86 8.50 -8.55 -2.54
N GLN A 87 7.22 -8.80 -2.23
CA GLN A 87 6.82 -9.76 -1.20
C GLN A 87 7.33 -11.16 -1.49
N GLN A 88 7.23 -11.61 -2.75
CA GLN A 88 7.72 -12.91 -3.18
C GLN A 88 9.23 -13.04 -2.94
N LYS A 89 10.02 -12.05 -3.39
CA LYS A 89 11.46 -11.99 -3.13
C LYS A 89 11.78 -12.15 -1.64
N LYS A 90 11.06 -11.43 -0.76
CA LYS A 90 11.28 -11.50 0.69
C LYS A 90 10.86 -12.84 1.30
N ARG A 91 9.80 -13.46 0.79
CA ARG A 91 9.27 -14.75 1.27
C ARG A 91 10.10 -15.95 0.82
N GLU A 92 10.70 -15.85 -0.37
CA GLU A 92 11.54 -16.91 -0.96
C GLU A 92 12.98 -16.88 -0.43
N GLU A 93 13.42 -15.78 0.19
CA GLU A 93 14.72 -15.70 0.82
C GLU A 93 14.81 -16.68 2.00
N LYS A 94 15.68 -17.67 1.86
CA LYS A 94 15.90 -18.73 2.86
C LYS A 94 17.10 -18.43 3.75
N GLU A 95 18.09 -17.72 3.23
CA GLU A 95 19.32 -17.39 3.94
C GLU A 95 19.21 -16.00 4.55
N HIS A 96 19.63 -15.85 5.82
CA HIS A 96 19.52 -14.57 6.55
C HIS A 96 18.10 -13.99 6.62
N ARG A 97 17.07 -14.85 6.69
CA ARG A 97 15.69 -14.38 6.90
C ARG A 97 15.50 -13.88 8.32
N ASN A 98 14.89 -12.71 8.46
CA ASN A 98 14.35 -12.22 9.72
C ASN A 98 12.83 -12.39 9.70
N GLU A 99 12.29 -13.34 10.47
CA GLU A 99 10.85 -13.59 10.54
C GLU A 99 10.07 -12.47 11.24
N LEU A 100 10.76 -11.66 12.04
CA LEU A 100 10.18 -10.50 12.72
C LEU A 100 10.13 -9.26 11.81
N ALA A 101 10.80 -9.28 10.67
CA ALA A 101 10.82 -8.16 9.74
C ALA A 101 9.47 -8.04 9.00
N LEU A 102 8.81 -6.91 9.18
CA LEU A 102 7.50 -6.61 8.62
C LEU A 102 7.60 -5.70 7.39
N ASN A 103 6.49 -5.61 6.65
CA ASN A 103 6.35 -4.74 5.49
C ASN A 103 5.21 -3.77 5.73
N TYR A 104 5.46 -2.50 5.42
CA TYR A 104 4.55 -1.40 5.65
C TYR A 104 4.38 -0.53 4.40
N TYR A 105 3.16 -0.09 4.18
CA TYR A 105 2.89 1.05 3.31
C TYR A 105 3.06 2.34 4.10
N SER A 106 3.73 3.34 3.54
CA SER A 106 3.80 4.67 4.14
C SER A 106 2.70 5.59 3.60
N TYR A 107 2.29 6.51 4.47
CA TYR A 107 1.43 7.64 4.13
C TYR A 107 1.74 8.81 5.07
N ALA A 108 1.27 10.01 4.73
CA ALA A 108 1.44 11.19 5.57
C ALA A 108 0.20 11.41 6.44
N ASP A 109 0.40 11.50 7.76
CA ASP A 109 -0.63 11.97 8.68
C ASP A 109 -0.73 13.50 8.58
N SER A 110 -1.85 14.00 8.07
CA SER A 110 -2.09 15.43 7.87
C SER A 110 -2.35 16.18 9.18
N ILE A 111 -2.82 15.52 10.23
CA ILE A 111 -3.07 16.13 11.55
C ILE A 111 -1.79 16.06 12.39
N GLY A 112 -1.23 14.85 12.54
CA GLY A 112 -0.01 14.61 13.31
C GLY A 112 1.25 15.20 12.67
N LYS A 113 1.20 15.54 11.37
CA LYS A 113 2.30 16.07 10.56
C LYS A 113 3.53 15.13 10.58
N ASN A 114 3.29 13.82 10.56
CA ASN A 114 4.30 12.77 10.57
C ASN A 114 4.09 11.76 9.44
N LEU A 115 5.10 10.94 9.16
CA LEU A 115 4.91 9.69 8.42
C LEU A 115 4.16 8.70 9.31
N ALA A 116 3.28 7.93 8.70
CA ALA A 116 2.56 6.84 9.34
C ALA A 116 2.56 5.61 8.44
N PHE A 117 2.33 4.45 9.05
CA PHE A 117 2.56 3.16 8.42
C PHE A 117 1.37 2.22 8.57
N ILE A 118 1.07 1.46 7.53
CA ILE A 118 0.05 0.39 7.53
C ILE A 118 0.73 -0.94 7.25
N PRO A 119 0.67 -1.92 8.17
CA PRO A 119 1.28 -3.23 7.95
C PRO A 119 0.53 -4.01 6.86
N PHE A 120 1.28 -4.68 6.00
CA PHE A 120 0.73 -5.54 4.94
C PHE A 120 1.49 -6.86 4.75
N THR A 121 2.40 -7.23 5.66
CA THR A 121 3.21 -8.48 5.58
C THR A 121 2.35 -9.71 5.26
N GLU A 122 1.26 -9.87 5.98
CA GLU A 122 0.35 -11.02 5.89
C GLU A 122 -0.69 -10.93 4.77
N VAL A 123 -0.69 -9.84 3.99
CA VAL A 123 -1.64 -9.67 2.88
C VAL A 123 -1.14 -10.42 1.65
N TYR A 124 -1.98 -11.32 1.13
CA TYR A 124 -1.80 -12.06 -0.11
C TYR A 124 -2.73 -11.50 -1.18
N TYR A 125 -2.14 -10.88 -2.21
CA TYR A 125 -2.88 -10.32 -3.32
C TYR A 125 -3.25 -11.36 -4.38
N LYS A 126 -4.42 -11.19 -5.00
CA LYS A 126 -4.92 -11.98 -6.12
C LYS A 126 -5.39 -11.05 -7.24
N MET A 127 -4.74 -11.12 -8.41
CA MET A 127 -5.07 -10.30 -9.59
C MET A 127 -6.19 -10.93 -10.43
N GLU A 128 -7.24 -11.40 -9.76
CA GLU A 128 -8.38 -12.09 -10.38
C GLU A 128 -9.66 -11.79 -9.61
N LYS A 129 -10.81 -12.07 -10.23
CA LYS A 129 -12.11 -11.97 -9.55
C LYS A 129 -12.32 -13.23 -8.68
N PRO A 130 -12.73 -13.10 -7.41
CA PRO A 130 -13.01 -14.28 -6.57
C PRO A 130 -14.19 -15.08 -7.16
N LYS A 131 -14.03 -16.41 -7.19
CA LYS A 131 -14.95 -17.36 -7.87
C LYS A 131 -16.24 -17.60 -7.10
N PHE A 132 -16.12 -17.76 -5.79
CA PHE A 132 -17.21 -17.86 -4.83
C PHE A 132 -16.90 -16.84 -3.73
N ASP A 133 -17.83 -16.56 -2.81
CA ASP A 133 -17.71 -15.60 -1.69
C ASP A 133 -18.28 -14.18 -1.93
N VAL A 134 -18.68 -13.53 -0.82
CA VAL A 134 -19.25 -12.19 -0.82
C VAL A 134 -18.14 -11.15 -0.90
N LYS A 135 -18.37 -10.14 -1.73
CA LYS A 135 -17.38 -9.14 -2.12
C LYS A 135 -17.76 -7.82 -1.48
N ILE A 136 -16.83 -7.25 -0.71
CA ILE A 136 -16.83 -5.85 -0.35
C ILE A 136 -15.94 -5.19 -1.40
N TYR A 137 -16.56 -4.64 -2.44
CA TYR A 137 -15.86 -4.15 -3.63
C TYR A 137 -15.74 -2.62 -3.64
N PHE A 138 -14.52 -2.13 -3.71
CA PHE A 138 -14.20 -0.71 -3.90
C PHE A 138 -13.99 -0.49 -5.40
N ASP A 139 -14.87 0.26 -6.05
CA ASP A 139 -14.78 0.50 -7.49
C ASP A 139 -13.74 1.57 -7.86
N LYS A 140 -13.58 1.88 -9.15
CA LYS A 140 -12.60 2.87 -9.63
C LYS A 140 -12.87 4.32 -9.19
N GLU A 141 -14.09 4.62 -8.73
CA GLU A 141 -14.49 5.94 -8.23
C GLU A 141 -14.49 5.95 -6.69
N ASN A 142 -13.90 4.93 -6.09
CA ASN A 142 -13.88 4.64 -4.67
C ASN A 142 -15.27 4.54 -4.00
N LYS A 143 -16.26 4.02 -4.73
CA LYS A 143 -17.56 3.66 -4.15
C LYS A 143 -17.51 2.22 -3.64
N ILE A 144 -18.16 1.99 -2.50
CA ILE A 144 -18.21 0.68 -1.87
C ILE A 144 -19.47 -0.05 -2.30
N TRP A 145 -19.31 -1.27 -2.77
CA TRP A 145 -20.39 -2.15 -3.21
C TRP A 145 -20.38 -3.44 -2.42
N VAL A 146 -21.51 -3.80 -1.84
CA VAL A 146 -21.69 -5.10 -1.17
C VAL A 146 -22.97 -5.73 -1.68
N ARG A 147 -22.87 -6.94 -2.25
CA ARG A 147 -24.00 -7.66 -2.89
C ARG A 147 -24.79 -6.81 -3.92
N GLY A 148 -24.10 -5.90 -4.62
CA GLY A 148 -24.70 -5.01 -5.63
C GLY A 148 -25.35 -3.74 -5.07
N LEU A 149 -25.37 -3.56 -3.75
CA LEU A 149 -25.82 -2.34 -3.09
C LEU A 149 -24.64 -1.39 -2.89
N MET A 150 -24.80 -0.12 -3.25
CA MET A 150 -23.84 0.93 -2.93
C MET A 150 -23.97 1.29 -1.45
N ILE A 151 -22.85 1.24 -0.72
CA ILE A 151 -22.77 1.53 0.71
C ILE A 151 -21.89 2.77 0.90
N LYS A 152 -22.30 3.70 1.78
CA LYS A 152 -21.44 4.83 2.15
C LYS A 152 -20.36 4.40 3.15
N ASN A 153 -19.24 5.12 3.18
CA ASN A 153 -18.11 4.78 4.03
C ASN A 153 -18.47 4.72 5.53
N ASP A 154 -19.31 5.63 6.00
CA ASP A 154 -19.81 5.71 7.39
C ASP A 154 -20.87 4.65 7.71
N GLU A 155 -21.53 4.11 6.70
CA GLU A 155 -22.54 3.04 6.83
C GLU A 155 -21.93 1.64 6.75
N LEU A 156 -20.67 1.50 6.33
CA LEU A 156 -20.03 0.20 6.09
C LEU A 156 -19.95 -0.67 7.36
N GLU A 157 -19.58 -0.11 8.51
CA GLU A 157 -19.49 -0.88 9.77
C GLU A 157 -20.86 -1.44 10.18
N ASN A 158 -21.89 -0.61 10.08
CA ASN A 158 -23.27 -1.02 10.39
C ASN A 158 -23.74 -2.07 9.39
N PHE A 159 -23.48 -1.88 8.09
CA PHE A 159 -23.82 -2.87 7.06
C PHE A 159 -23.19 -4.24 7.36
N ILE A 160 -21.88 -4.24 7.65
CA ILE A 160 -21.12 -5.45 7.99
C ILE A 160 -21.67 -6.11 9.26
N THR A 161 -22.06 -5.32 10.25
CA THR A 161 -22.53 -5.85 11.55
C THR A 161 -23.95 -6.42 11.48
N GLU A 162 -24.84 -5.75 10.75
CA GLU A 162 -26.27 -6.07 10.71
C GLU A 162 -26.62 -7.09 9.63
N PHE A 163 -26.09 -6.91 8.42
CA PHE A 163 -26.58 -7.61 7.21
C PHE A 163 -25.68 -8.76 6.74
N ILE A 164 -24.50 -8.93 7.34
CA ILE A 164 -23.70 -10.13 7.10
C ILE A 164 -24.34 -11.30 7.83
N ASP A 165 -24.82 -12.23 7.00
CA ASP A 165 -25.49 -13.44 7.44
C ASP A 165 -24.46 -14.52 7.81
N ILE A 166 -24.70 -15.22 8.91
CA ILE A 166 -23.73 -16.08 9.63
C ILE A 166 -23.38 -17.37 8.85
N LYS A 167 -24.05 -17.64 7.73
CA LYS A 167 -23.93 -18.90 6.99
C LYS A 167 -22.70 -18.91 6.09
N SER A 168 -21.58 -19.46 6.57
CA SER A 168 -20.45 -20.04 5.80
C SER A 168 -19.75 -19.17 4.73
N GLU A 169 -20.19 -17.94 4.51
CA GLU A 169 -19.65 -17.06 3.48
C GLU A 169 -18.43 -16.33 4.01
N ASN A 170 -17.30 -16.46 3.30
CA ASN A 170 -16.14 -15.61 3.58
C ASN A 170 -16.40 -14.23 2.95
N TYR A 171 -15.96 -13.18 3.64
CA TYR A 171 -16.00 -11.83 3.09
C TYR A 171 -14.60 -11.44 2.66
N PHE A 172 -14.48 -11.00 1.41
CA PHE A 172 -13.23 -10.54 0.84
C PHE A 172 -13.30 -9.08 0.43
N PHE A 173 -12.25 -8.35 0.81
CA PHE A 173 -12.00 -7.03 0.26
C PHE A 173 -11.49 -7.16 -1.16
N CYS A 174 -12.20 -6.50 -2.05
CA CYS A 174 -11.96 -6.51 -3.48
C CYS A 174 -11.79 -5.06 -3.94
N PHE A 175 -10.84 -4.80 -4.81
CA PHE A 175 -10.54 -3.45 -5.29
C PHE A 175 -10.54 -3.44 -6.81
N SER A 176 -11.05 -2.37 -7.39
CA SER A 176 -10.89 -2.10 -8.81
C SER A 176 -9.41 -2.01 -9.15
N ARG A 177 -9.01 -2.65 -10.24
CA ARG A 177 -7.64 -2.53 -10.75
C ARG A 177 -7.27 -1.09 -11.16
N ASP A 178 -8.26 -0.24 -11.44
CA ASP A 178 -8.07 1.16 -11.82
C ASP A 178 -8.21 2.13 -10.65
N LEU A 179 -8.54 1.63 -9.44
CA LEU A 179 -8.51 2.43 -8.21
C LEU A 179 -7.12 3.02 -7.99
N SER A 180 -7.04 4.28 -7.56
CA SER A 180 -5.75 4.89 -7.25
C SER A 180 -5.16 4.31 -5.96
N TYR A 181 -3.84 4.22 -5.88
CA TYR A 181 -3.15 3.79 -4.67
C TYR A 181 -3.46 4.70 -3.48
N GLY A 182 -3.68 6.00 -3.73
CA GLY A 182 -4.08 6.96 -2.71
C GLY A 182 -5.40 6.60 -2.04
N GLU A 183 -6.42 6.26 -2.83
CA GLU A 183 -7.73 5.82 -2.35
C GLU A 183 -7.65 4.47 -1.66
N TYR A 184 -6.95 3.51 -2.26
CA TYR A 184 -6.70 2.20 -1.64
C TYR A 184 -6.13 2.30 -0.22
N ILE A 185 -5.21 3.25 0.03
CA ILE A 185 -4.70 3.48 1.39
C ILE A 185 -5.75 4.06 2.33
N GLN A 186 -6.66 4.93 1.85
CA GLN A 186 -7.81 5.34 2.68
C GLN A 186 -8.70 4.15 3.02
N ASP A 187 -8.95 3.27 2.05
CA ASP A 187 -9.78 2.10 2.25
C ASP A 187 -9.13 1.13 3.22
N LYS A 188 -7.81 0.92 3.16
CA LYS A 188 -7.07 0.15 4.17
C LYS A 188 -7.25 0.72 5.57
N ILE A 189 -7.20 2.06 5.71
CA ILE A 189 -7.39 2.73 7.01
C ILE A 189 -8.81 2.54 7.51
N LEU A 190 -9.81 2.71 6.63
CA LEU A 190 -11.21 2.43 6.94
C LEU A 190 -11.38 0.98 7.42
N ILE A 191 -10.88 0.02 6.65
CA ILE A 191 -10.95 -1.41 6.96
C ILE A 191 -10.29 -1.74 8.29
N LYS A 192 -9.15 -1.11 8.62
CA LYS A 192 -8.46 -1.32 9.91
C LYS A 192 -9.24 -0.78 11.11
N LYS A 193 -10.13 0.19 10.90
CA LYS A 193 -11.00 0.74 11.95
C LYS A 193 -12.28 -0.06 12.15
N LEU A 194 -12.65 -0.93 11.21
CA LEU A 194 -13.86 -1.75 11.32
C LEU A 194 -13.78 -2.66 12.54
N VAL A 195 -14.76 -2.51 13.44
CA VAL A 195 -14.93 -3.40 14.60
C VAL A 195 -16.11 -4.33 14.32
N VAL A 196 -15.82 -5.59 13.99
CA VAL A 196 -16.87 -6.60 13.79
C VAL A 196 -17.34 -7.11 15.15
N LYS A 197 -18.47 -6.58 15.64
CA LYS A 197 -19.00 -6.89 16.98
C LYS A 197 -19.77 -8.20 17.05
N LYS A 198 -20.26 -8.70 15.91
CA LYS A 198 -21.11 -9.90 15.84
C LYS A 198 -20.26 -11.17 15.82
N LYS A 199 -20.48 -12.06 16.80
CA LYS A 199 -19.80 -13.37 16.89
C LYS A 199 -20.13 -14.22 15.65
N GLY A 200 -19.12 -14.87 15.08
CA GLY A 200 -19.27 -15.80 13.94
C GLY A 200 -19.09 -15.17 12.55
N ILE A 201 -18.87 -13.86 12.44
CA ILE A 201 -18.44 -13.25 11.17
C ILE A 201 -16.93 -13.37 11.05
N TRP A 202 -16.45 -13.89 9.91
CA TRP A 202 -15.04 -13.88 9.56
C TRP A 202 -14.80 -13.10 8.27
N ILE A 203 -14.07 -11.99 8.39
CA ILE A 203 -13.60 -11.19 7.25
C ILE A 203 -12.12 -11.51 7.04
N ASN A 204 -11.77 -11.88 5.81
CA ASN A 204 -10.38 -12.19 5.50
C ASN A 204 -9.59 -10.90 5.24
N HIS A 205 -8.88 -10.41 6.27
CA HIS A 205 -7.98 -9.26 6.14
C HIS A 205 -6.62 -9.59 5.50
N ASN A 206 -6.33 -10.87 5.29
CA ASN A 206 -5.04 -11.36 4.80
C ASN A 206 -5.09 -11.75 3.32
N LYS A 207 -6.25 -11.65 2.66
CA LYS A 207 -6.39 -11.93 1.24
C LYS A 207 -7.21 -10.84 0.57
N GLU A 208 -6.63 -10.24 -0.46
CA GLU A 208 -7.24 -9.13 -1.19
C GLU A 208 -7.24 -9.41 -2.68
N PHE A 209 -8.36 -9.08 -3.32
CA PHE A 209 -8.54 -9.29 -4.76
C PHE A 209 -8.51 -7.95 -5.49
N VAL A 210 -7.81 -7.89 -6.63
CA VAL A 210 -7.67 -6.69 -7.44
C VAL A 210 -8.01 -7.05 -8.88
N TYR A 211 -9.13 -6.53 -9.39
CA TYR A 211 -9.64 -6.89 -10.72
C TYR A 211 -10.44 -5.77 -11.39
#